data_AF-A0A7G9S967-F1
#
_entry.id   AF-A0A7G9S967-F1
#
_cell.length_a   1.000
_cell.length_b   1.000
_cell.length_c   1.000
_cell.angle_alpha   90.00
_cell.angle_beta   90.00
_cell.angle_gamma   90.00
#
_symmetry.space_group_name_H-M   'P 1'
#
loop_
_entity.id
_entity.type
_entity.pdbx_description
1 polymer ?
#
loop_
_entity_poly.entity_id
_entity_poly.type
_entity_poly.pdbx_seq_one_letter_code
_entity_poly.pdbx_strand_id
1 'polypeptide(L)' 'MKWMTAIMIGAILAVVLPMSLGGRDGVWMTGWTETWTIHPIASSPGLLFSIPVFLISAIGLRLFFNWHGG' A
#
# COMPACT_ATOMS: atom_id res chain seq x y z
N MET A 1 -19.09 -2.66 10.88
CA MET A 1 -18.36 -3.06 9.65
C MET A 1 -17.50 -1.90 9.17
N LYS A 2 -16.26 -1.74 9.65
CA LYS A 2 -15.61 -0.42 9.62
C LYS A 2 -14.07 -0.47 9.46
N TRP A 3 -13.39 -1.39 10.15
CA TRP A 3 -11.94 -1.56 10.01
C TRP A 3 -11.52 -2.52 8.90
N MET A 4 -12.17 -3.70 8.82
CA MET A 4 -11.82 -4.73 7.84
C MET A 4 -11.83 -4.18 6.40
N THR A 5 -12.85 -3.40 6.05
CA THR A 5 -12.98 -2.78 4.72
C THR A 5 -11.85 -1.77 4.45
N ALA A 6 -11.52 -0.91 5.40
CA ALA A 6 -10.44 0.07 5.26
C ALA A 6 -9.07 -0.62 5.13
N ILE A 7 -8.83 -1.66 5.92
CA ILE A 7 -7.61 -2.49 5.86
C ILE A 7 -7.52 -3.20 4.52
N MET A 8 -8.61 -3.80 4.04
CA MET A 8 -8.66 -4.49 2.74
C MET A 8 -8.34 -3.53 1.58
N ILE A 9 -9.01 -2.38 1.54
CA ILE A 9 -8.75 -1.38 0.49
C ILE A 9 -7.32 -0.86 0.60
N GLY A 10 -6.84 -0.58 1.81
CA GLY A 10 -5.47 -0.12 1.98
C GLY A 10 -4.42 -1.14 1.56
N ALA A 11 -4.66 -2.43 1.84
CA ALA A 11 -3.79 -3.51 1.40
C ALA A 11 -3.77 -3.64 -0.13
N ILE A 12 -4.93 -3.51 -0.79
CA ILE A 12 -5.02 -3.49 -2.25
C ILE A 12 -4.22 -2.32 -2.81
N LEU A 13 -4.40 -1.10 -2.28
CA LEU A 13 -3.68 0.09 -2.76
C LEU A 13 -2.17 -0.03 -2.55
N ALA A 14 -1.74 -0.60 -1.41
CA ALA A 14 -0.34 -0.81 -1.09
C ALA A 14 0.39 -1.75 -2.07
N VAL A 15 -0.36 -2.61 -2.78
CA VAL A 15 0.18 -3.46 -3.84
C VAL A 15 0.01 -2.83 -5.22
N VAL A 16 -1.19 -2.32 -5.52
CA VAL A 16 -1.53 -1.82 -6.85
C VAL A 16 -0.71 -0.58 -7.19
N LEU A 17 -0.55 0.36 -6.26
CA LEU A 17 0.09 1.64 -6.55
C LEU A 17 1.58 1.48 -6.94
N PRO A 18 2.42 0.76 -6.17
CA PRO A 18 3.81 0.49 -6.57
C PRO A 18 3.89 -0.27 -7.90
N MET A 19 3.02 -1.25 -8.11
CA MET A 19 3.00 -2.06 -9.33
C MET A 19 2.58 -1.24 -10.56
N SER A 20 1.65 -0.30 -10.40
CA SER A 20 1.20 0.60 -11.48
C SER A 20 2.24 1.63 -11.89
N LEU A 21 3.19 1.93 -11.01
CA LEU A 21 4.26 2.92 -11.22
C LEU A 21 5.58 2.28 -11.64
N GLY A 22 5.49 1.18 -12.39
CA GLY A 22 6.64 0.49 -13.01
C GLY A 22 7.20 -0.67 -12.19
N GLY A 23 6.62 -0.98 -11.03
CA GLY A 23 7.07 -2.10 -10.21
C GLY A 23 8.52 -1.93 -9.75
N ARG A 24 9.33 -3.00 -9.90
CA ARG A 24 10.73 -3.04 -9.42
C ARG A 24 11.66 -2.05 -10.12
N ASP A 25 11.44 -1.81 -11.40
CA ASP A 25 12.23 -0.87 -12.21
C ASP A 25 11.57 0.53 -12.28
N GLY A 26 10.47 0.69 -11.54
CA GLY A 26 9.65 1.88 -11.54
C GLY A 26 10.17 2.97 -10.61
N VAL A 27 9.64 4.18 -10.79
CA VAL A 27 9.95 5.36 -9.94
C VAL A 27 9.63 5.13 -8.46
N TRP A 28 8.75 4.17 -8.17
CA TRP A 28 8.42 3.78 -6.80
C TRP A 28 9.61 3.19 -6.03
N MET A 29 10.58 2.62 -6.76
CA MET A 29 11.73 1.89 -6.21
C MET A 29 13.05 2.68 -6.33
N THR A 30 12.99 4.00 -6.54
CA THR A 30 14.21 4.83 -6.75
C THR A 30 14.46 5.84 -5.62
N GLY A 31 13.83 5.69 -4.45
CA GLY A 31 13.92 6.69 -3.39
C GLY A 31 13.33 6.24 -2.06
N TRP A 32 12.86 7.19 -1.24
CA TRP A 32 12.37 6.91 0.12
C TRP A 32 11.20 5.91 0.16
N THR A 33 10.41 5.81 -0.91
CA THR A 33 9.31 4.86 -1.05
C THR A 33 9.81 3.41 -1.09
N GLU A 34 11.01 3.16 -1.60
CA GLU A 34 11.66 1.85 -1.61
C GLU A 34 11.93 1.35 -0.19
N THR A 35 12.51 2.21 0.67
CA THR A 35 12.91 1.87 2.04
C THR A 35 11.76 1.29 2.87
N TRP A 36 10.53 1.72 2.57
CA TRP A 36 9.31 1.30 3.26
C TRP A 36 8.43 0.37 2.42
N THR A 37 8.95 -0.18 1.33
CA THR A 37 8.26 -1.13 0.47
C THR A 37 8.85 -2.52 0.65
N ILE A 38 8.02 -3.50 0.98
CA ILE A 38 8.42 -4.90 1.09
C ILE A 38 8.45 -5.49 -0.32
N HIS A 39 9.56 -6.16 -0.65
CA HIS A 39 9.77 -6.88 -1.91
C HIS A 39 10.33 -8.29 -1.60
N PRO A 40 9.45 -9.30 -1.38
CA PRO A 40 9.82 -10.55 -0.74
C PRO A 40 10.82 -11.41 -1.53
N ILE A 41 10.88 -11.22 -2.85
CA ILE A 41 11.74 -12.02 -3.74
C ILE A 41 12.67 -11.07 -4.47
N ALA A 42 13.98 -11.17 -4.24
CA ALA A 42 15.01 -10.26 -4.79
C ALA A 42 15.08 -10.25 -6.34
N SER A 43 14.69 -11.35 -6.99
CA SER A 43 14.83 -11.56 -8.44
C SER A 43 13.49 -11.69 -9.17
N SER A 44 12.36 -11.54 -8.48
CA SER A 44 11.04 -11.58 -9.11
C SER A 44 10.51 -10.16 -9.30
N PRO A 45 9.91 -9.82 -10.45
CA PRO A 45 9.14 -8.58 -10.58
C PRO A 45 7.88 -8.59 -9.67
N GLY A 46 7.55 -9.75 -9.08
CA GLY A 46 6.29 -10.01 -8.42
C GLY A 46 6.22 -9.53 -6.97
N LEU A 47 5.21 -8.68 -6.74
CA LEU A 47 4.66 -8.21 -5.48
C LEU A 47 5.55 -7.27 -4.68
N LEU A 48 5.24 -5.98 -4.85
CA LEU A 48 5.64 -4.90 -3.95
C LEU A 48 4.51 -4.61 -2.98
N PHE A 49 4.84 -4.37 -1.71
CA PHE A 49 3.87 -3.91 -0.72
C PHE A 49 4.39 -2.67 0.00
N SER A 50 3.78 -1.52 -0.27
CA SER A 50 4.20 -0.24 0.32
C SER A 50 3.52 -0.01 1.67
N ILE A 51 4.30 -0.08 2.75
CA ILE A 51 3.83 0.14 4.13
C ILE A 51 3.23 1.56 4.30
N PRO A 52 3.83 2.65 3.78
CA PRO A 52 3.25 3.98 3.91
C PRO A 52 1.90 4.09 3.22
N VAL A 53 1.76 3.53 2.01
CA VAL A 53 0.48 3.53 1.29
C VAL A 53 -0.56 2.77 2.07
N PHE A 54 -0.24 1.58 2.59
CA PHE A 54 -1.16 0.79 3.42
C PHE A 54 -1.68 1.60 4.61
N LEU A 55 -0.79 2.18 5.41
CA LEU A 55 -1.16 2.91 6.62
C LEU A 55 -1.95 4.18 6.30
N ILE A 56 -1.47 4.99 5.37
CA ILE A 56 -2.12 6.26 5.00
C ILE A 56 -3.52 5.99 4.42
N SER A 57 -3.66 5.02 3.52
CA SER A 57 -4.94 4.72 2.91
C SER A 57 -5.91 4.04 3.90
N ALA A 58 -5.48 3.07 4.68
CA ALA A 58 -6.36 2.40 5.64
C ALA A 58 -6.85 3.38 6.74
N ILE A 59 -5.95 4.19 7.29
CA ILE A 59 -6.30 5.19 8.30
C ILE A 59 -7.11 6.32 7.65
N GLY A 60 -6.67 6.83 6.51
CA GLY A 60 -7.33 7.92 5.79
C GLY A 60 -8.74 7.57 5.36
N LEU A 61 -8.97 6.38 4.79
CA LEU A 61 -10.30 5.90 4.42
C LEU A 61 -11.20 5.75 5.63
N ARG A 62 -10.65 5.25 6.75
CA ARG A 62 -11.40 5.15 7.99
C ARG A 62 -11.85 6.52 8.50
N LEU A 63 -10.92 7.47 8.54
CA LEU A 63 -11.16 8.87 8.91
C LEU A 63 -12.21 9.53 8.00
N PHE A 64 -12.00 9.44 6.69
CA PHE A 64 -12.83 10.07 5.68
C PHE A 64 -14.26 9.57 5.68
N PHE A 65 -14.47 8.25 5.74
CA PHE A 65 -15.82 7.67 5.72
C PHE A 65 -16.49 7.62 7.10
N ASN A 66 -15.90 8.26 8.10
CA ASN A 66 -16.33 8.22 9.50
C ASN A 66 -16.56 6.79 10.02
N TRP A 67 -15.75 5.82 9.58
CA TRP A 67 -15.84 4.42 9.97
C TRP A 67 -15.22 4.16 11.37
N HIS A 68 -15.64 4.96 12.35
CA HIS A 68 -15.17 4.90 13.74
C HIS A 68 -16.29 4.63 14.74
N GLY A 69 -17.53 5.05 14.44
CA GLY A 69 -18.65 4.83 15.34
C GLY A 69 -18.92 3.33 15.51
N GLY A 70 -19.36 2.88 16.68
CA GLY A 70 -19.98 1.55 16.83
C GLY A 70 -21.23 1.49 15.99
#